data_AF-A0A965UVS7-F1
#
_entry.id   AF-A0A965UVS7-F1
#
_cell.length_a   1.000
_cell.length_b   1.000
_cell.length_c   1.000
_cell.angle_alpha   90.00
_cell.angle_beta   90.00
_cell.angle_gamma   90.00
#
_symmetry.space_group_name_H-M   'P 1'
#
loop_
_entity.id
_entity.type
_entity.pdbx_description
1 polymer ?
#
loop_
_entity_poly.entity_id
_entity_poly.type
_entity_poly.pdbx_seq_one_letter_code
_entity_poly.pdbx_strand_id
1 'polypeptide(L)'
;PTNNTDATSKTYVDTALAAKLSLSGGTMTGALNMGTQSLTNLGTPTNNSDAATKTYVDTALGGKQNTVATTTGTFITLDTPKEYGTYAAPSTGNIAVSLTNAVRGIDQIVYHDDSVAPVIVVTGGSAVKFGPINYDLTKVNLIVFFWMGGTNVGYIITPAV
;
A
#
# COMPACT_ATOMS: atom_id res chain seq x y z
N PRO A 1 33.57 16.82 -51.75
CA PRO A 1 33.42 18.16 -51.13
C PRO A 1 34.21 18.24 -49.83
N THR A 2 35.21 19.13 -49.76
CA THR A 2 36.05 19.35 -48.58
C THR A 2 35.72 20.67 -47.87
N ASN A 3 35.09 21.62 -48.56
CA ASN A 3 34.50 22.82 -47.97
C ASN A 3 32.98 22.71 -47.84
N ASN A 4 32.40 23.41 -46.88
CA ASN A 4 30.94 23.38 -46.61
C ASN A 4 30.08 23.91 -47.77
N THR A 5 30.64 24.69 -48.69
CA THR A 5 29.95 25.28 -49.84
C THR A 5 30.24 24.58 -51.17
N ASP A 6 31.05 23.52 -51.16
CA ASP A 6 31.32 22.75 -52.37
C ASP A 6 30.04 22.07 -52.87
N ALA A 7 29.83 22.05 -54.19
CA ALA A 7 28.80 21.22 -54.77
C ALA A 7 29.05 19.73 -54.43
N THR A 8 27.99 19.00 -54.11
CA THR A 8 28.06 17.57 -53.79
C THR A 8 27.29 16.76 -54.84
N SER A 9 27.74 15.54 -55.14
CA SER A 9 26.99 14.67 -56.06
C SER A 9 25.74 14.14 -55.37
N LYS A 10 24.67 13.94 -56.13
CA LYS A 10 23.41 13.37 -55.61
C LYS A 10 23.64 12.05 -54.86
N THR A 11 24.42 11.14 -55.45
CA THR A 11 24.75 9.84 -54.84
C THR A 11 25.39 9.99 -53.46
N TYR A 12 26.28 10.97 -53.29
CA TYR A 12 26.91 11.23 -51.99
C TYR A 12 25.89 11.67 -50.95
N VAL A 13 25.01 12.62 -51.30
CA VAL A 13 23.94 13.11 -50.41
C VAL A 13 22.99 11.99 -50.03
N ASP A 14 22.53 11.21 -51.00
CA ASP A 14 21.58 10.11 -50.78
C ASP A 14 22.19 9.04 -49.86
N THR A 15 23.47 8.71 -50.05
CA THR A 15 24.18 7.73 -49.21
C THR A 15 24.28 8.21 -47.75
N ALA A 16 24.61 9.48 -47.54
CA ALA A 16 24.71 10.03 -46.19
C ALA A 16 23.35 10.13 -45.49
N LEU A 17 22.28 10.45 -46.23
CA LEU A 17 20.92 10.53 -45.71
C LEU A 17 20.35 9.14 -45.36
N ALA A 18 20.66 8.12 -46.17
CA ALA A 18 20.23 6.74 -45.92
C ALA A 18 20.78 6.15 -44.61
N ALA A 19 21.86 6.72 -44.06
CA ALA A 19 22.44 6.32 -42.77
C ALA A 19 21.77 7.02 -41.56
N LYS A 20 20.80 7.91 -41.77
CA LYS A 20 20.06 8.61 -40.71
C LYS A 20 18.68 8.01 -40.52
N LEU A 21 18.15 8.11 -39.30
CA LEU A 21 16.76 7.77 -39.03
C LEU A 21 15.84 8.87 -39.60
N SER A 22 14.81 8.48 -40.34
CA SER A 22 13.80 9.42 -40.85
C SER A 22 12.93 9.98 -39.73
N LEU A 23 12.42 11.20 -39.89
CA LEU A 23 11.43 11.79 -38.98
C LEU A 23 10.10 11.04 -38.96
N SER A 24 9.79 10.32 -40.04
CA SER A 24 8.67 9.37 -40.09
C SER A 24 8.91 8.11 -39.24
N GLY A 25 10.08 7.99 -38.61
CA GLY A 25 10.53 6.81 -37.91
C GLY A 25 11.25 5.81 -38.82
N GLY A 26 11.63 4.69 -38.22
CA GLY A 26 12.33 3.59 -38.86
C GLY A 26 12.65 2.49 -37.84
N THR A 27 13.22 1.39 -38.31
CA THR A 27 13.62 0.27 -37.44
C THR A 27 15.07 0.44 -37.01
N MET A 28 15.31 0.44 -35.70
CA MET A 28 16.65 0.40 -35.12
C MET A 28 16.97 -1.06 -34.75
N THR A 29 17.86 -1.71 -35.50
CA THR A 29 18.21 -3.13 -35.28
C THR A 29 19.42 -3.33 -34.35
N GLY A 30 20.11 -2.24 -34.01
CA GLY A 30 21.28 -2.26 -33.12
C GLY A 30 21.01 -1.56 -31.78
N ALA A 31 21.92 -1.76 -30.83
CA ALA A 31 21.87 -1.07 -29.54
C ALA A 31 21.98 0.46 -29.72
N LEU A 32 21.15 1.20 -28.98
CA LEU A 32 21.18 2.66 -28.93
C LEU A 32 21.69 3.11 -27.56
N ASN A 33 22.86 3.72 -27.51
CA ASN A 33 23.38 4.38 -26.31
C ASN A 33 22.98 5.86 -26.32
N MET A 34 22.16 6.28 -25.35
CA MET A 34 21.67 7.66 -25.21
C MET A 34 22.57 8.55 -24.32
N GLY A 35 23.64 8.01 -23.74
CA GLY A 35 24.44 8.71 -22.75
C GLY A 35 23.57 9.22 -21.59
N THR A 36 23.72 10.50 -21.24
CA THR A 36 22.92 11.18 -20.21
C THR A 36 21.69 11.91 -20.76
N GLN A 37 21.30 11.64 -22.01
CA GLN A 37 20.21 12.34 -22.67
C GLN A 37 18.87 11.66 -22.38
N SER A 38 17.86 12.48 -22.06
CA SER A 38 16.49 12.00 -21.86
C SER A 38 15.80 11.68 -23.19
N LEU A 39 15.00 10.61 -23.20
CA LEU A 39 14.00 10.38 -24.24
C LEU A 39 12.70 11.08 -23.82
N THR A 40 12.29 12.10 -24.55
CA THR A 40 11.13 12.94 -24.22
C THR A 40 9.90 12.54 -25.05
N ASN A 41 8.71 12.97 -24.59
CA ASN A 41 7.43 12.74 -25.26
C ASN A 41 7.04 11.27 -25.51
N LEU A 42 7.45 10.34 -24.64
CA LEU A 42 6.86 8.98 -24.65
C LEU A 42 5.42 9.02 -24.12
N GLY A 43 4.53 8.28 -24.78
CA GLY A 43 3.19 8.00 -24.27
C GLY A 43 3.20 6.99 -23.10
N THR A 44 2.05 6.81 -22.46
CA THR A 44 1.84 5.73 -21.49
C THR A 44 1.95 4.37 -22.20
N PRO A 45 2.79 3.44 -21.73
CA PRO A 45 2.91 2.13 -22.36
C PRO A 45 1.58 1.35 -22.26
N THR A 46 1.22 0.65 -23.33
CA THR A 46 0.00 -0.16 -23.45
C THR A 46 0.30 -1.62 -23.78
N ASN A 47 1.37 -1.88 -24.54
CA ASN A 47 1.85 -3.21 -24.85
C ASN A 47 3.06 -3.57 -23.98
N ASN A 48 3.30 -4.87 -23.83
CA ASN A 48 4.42 -5.40 -23.04
C ASN A 48 5.81 -4.97 -23.57
N SER A 49 5.90 -4.63 -24.85
CA SER A 49 7.16 -4.25 -25.51
C SER A 49 7.34 -2.73 -25.66
N ASP A 50 6.41 -1.94 -25.13
CA ASP A 50 6.51 -0.48 -25.16
C ASP A 50 7.59 -0.01 -24.18
N ALA A 51 8.29 1.08 -24.52
CA ALA A 51 9.16 1.76 -23.55
C ALA A 51 8.28 2.45 -22.47
N ALA A 52 8.63 2.28 -21.20
CA ALA A 52 7.89 2.85 -20.09
C ALA A 52 8.40 4.24 -19.70
N THR A 53 7.49 5.18 -19.45
CA THR A 53 7.83 6.46 -18.81
C THR A 53 8.13 6.25 -17.33
N LYS A 54 8.95 7.13 -16.75
CA LYS A 54 9.20 7.13 -15.30
C LYS A 54 7.89 7.28 -14.51
N THR A 55 7.01 8.21 -14.90
CA THR A 55 5.70 8.41 -14.25
C THR A 55 4.85 7.14 -14.23
N TYR A 56 4.82 6.40 -15.33
CA TYR A 56 4.09 5.13 -15.39
C TYR A 56 4.66 4.12 -14.37
N VAL A 57 5.99 3.95 -14.32
CA VAL A 57 6.65 3.02 -13.39
C VAL A 57 6.41 3.44 -11.94
N ASP A 58 6.62 4.73 -11.63
CA ASP A 58 6.44 5.27 -10.28
C ASP A 58 4.99 5.09 -9.81
N THR A 59 4.01 5.36 -10.67
CA THR A 59 2.58 5.18 -10.35
C THR A 59 2.24 3.70 -10.16
N ALA A 60 2.75 2.83 -11.05
CA ALA A 60 2.50 1.39 -10.97
C ALA A 60 3.14 0.75 -9.72
N LEU A 61 4.25 1.32 -9.24
CA LEU A 61 4.97 0.89 -8.05
C LEU A 61 4.44 1.51 -6.76
N GLY A 62 3.85 2.71 -6.80
CA GLY A 62 3.44 3.48 -5.63
C GLY A 62 2.45 2.78 -4.69
N GLY A 63 1.69 1.79 -5.17
CA GLY A 63 0.83 0.93 -4.35
C GLY A 63 1.33 -0.51 -4.15
N LYS A 64 2.46 -0.87 -4.77
CA LYS A 64 3.05 -2.22 -4.72
C LYS A 64 4.34 -2.28 -3.91
N GLN A 65 4.97 -1.14 -3.61
CA GLN A 65 5.94 -1.06 -2.53
C GLN A 65 5.22 -1.44 -1.25
N ASN A 66 5.57 -2.63 -0.74
CA ASN A 66 5.14 -3.12 0.54
C ASN A 66 5.36 -2.04 1.61
N THR A 67 4.32 -1.31 2.00
CA THR A 67 4.28 -0.41 3.17
C THR A 67 4.35 -1.21 4.49
N VAL A 68 5.01 -2.38 4.47
CA VAL A 68 5.08 -3.38 5.54
C VAL A 68 6.53 -3.85 5.72
N ALA A 69 7.47 -2.91 5.62
CA ALA A 69 8.71 -3.02 6.35
C ALA A 69 8.76 -1.81 7.29
N THR A 70 8.02 -1.91 8.39
CA THR A 70 8.11 -0.95 9.50
C THR A 70 9.51 -1.07 10.10
N THR A 71 10.36 -0.07 9.85
CA THR A 71 11.57 0.15 10.64
C THR A 71 11.22 0.89 11.92
N THR A 72 11.96 0.60 12.99
CA THR A 72 11.90 1.32 14.27
C THR A 72 11.94 2.83 14.04
N GLY A 73 10.96 3.57 14.60
CA GLY A 73 10.95 5.03 14.58
C GLY A 73 9.94 5.70 13.64
N THR A 74 9.16 4.94 12.87
CA THR A 74 8.02 5.50 12.11
C THR A 74 6.73 5.36 12.94
N PHE A 75 6.00 6.45 13.16
CA PHE A 75 4.72 6.40 13.86
C PHE A 75 3.69 5.64 13.02
N ILE A 76 3.03 4.65 13.62
CA ILE A 76 1.84 4.05 13.04
C ILE A 76 0.73 5.10 13.14
N THR A 77 0.15 5.49 12.00
CA THR A 77 -1.13 6.20 12.01
C THR A 77 -2.16 5.22 12.55
N LEU A 78 -2.49 5.34 13.84
CA LEU A 78 -3.62 4.62 14.42
C LEU A 78 -4.86 5.16 13.72
N ASP A 79 -5.60 4.30 13.03
CA ASP A 79 -6.95 4.69 12.63
C ASP A 79 -7.73 5.09 13.88
N THR A 80 -8.73 5.96 13.72
CA THR A 80 -9.42 6.56 14.87
C THR A 80 -10.09 5.42 15.66
N PRO A 81 -9.61 5.05 16.87
CA PRO A 81 -10.16 3.91 17.58
C PRO A 81 -11.62 4.16 17.85
N LYS A 82 -12.48 3.18 17.57
CA LYS A 82 -13.88 3.31 17.93
C LYS A 82 -14.05 2.89 19.39
N GLU A 83 -14.26 3.86 20.26
CA GLU A 83 -14.56 3.64 21.67
C GLU A 83 -16.06 3.34 21.84
N TYR A 84 -16.37 2.24 22.51
CA TYR A 84 -17.74 1.84 22.84
C TYR A 84 -17.91 1.71 24.34
N GLY A 85 -18.96 2.37 24.84
CA GLY A 85 -19.16 2.54 26.27
C GLY A 85 -18.14 3.52 26.86
N THR A 86 -18.39 3.91 28.10
CA THR A 86 -17.43 4.64 28.92
C THR A 86 -17.37 3.95 30.28
N TYR A 87 -16.37 4.23 31.10
CA TYR A 87 -16.34 3.70 32.46
C TYR A 87 -17.63 4.02 33.27
N ALA A 88 -18.25 5.17 33.01
CA ALA A 88 -19.49 5.58 33.68
C ALA A 88 -20.75 4.88 33.13
N ALA A 89 -20.69 4.38 31.89
CA ALA A 89 -21.77 3.66 31.22
C ALA A 89 -21.18 2.53 30.38
N PRO A 90 -20.70 1.45 31.03
CA PRO A 90 -20.07 0.35 30.34
C PRO A 90 -21.09 -0.47 29.55
N SER A 91 -20.62 -1.15 28.51
CA SER A 91 -21.42 -2.08 27.72
C SER A 91 -21.68 -3.38 28.50
N THR A 92 -22.80 -4.03 28.21
CA THR A 92 -23.18 -5.37 28.71
C THR A 92 -23.41 -6.34 27.55
N GLY A 93 -23.43 -7.65 27.83
CA GLY A 93 -23.77 -8.71 26.88
C GLY A 93 -22.60 -9.26 26.07
N ASN A 94 -22.90 -9.95 24.98
CA ASN A 94 -21.87 -10.45 24.06
C ASN A 94 -21.33 -9.34 23.17
N ILE A 95 -20.06 -9.44 22.79
CA ILE A 95 -19.38 -8.44 21.96
C ILE A 95 -19.27 -8.97 20.53
N ALA A 96 -19.83 -8.23 19.58
CA ALA A 96 -19.64 -8.47 18.16
C ALA A 96 -18.61 -7.49 17.59
N VAL A 97 -17.56 -8.02 16.96
CA VAL A 97 -16.52 -7.24 16.30
C VAL A 97 -16.77 -7.23 14.79
N SER A 98 -16.85 -6.03 14.22
CA SER A 98 -16.97 -5.84 12.77
C SER A 98 -15.59 -5.69 12.14
N LEU A 99 -15.37 -6.36 11.02
CA LEU A 99 -14.14 -6.23 10.21
C LEU A 99 -14.29 -5.20 9.07
N THR A 100 -15.46 -4.55 8.95
CA THR A 100 -15.69 -3.57 7.90
C THR A 100 -14.72 -2.41 8.07
N ASN A 101 -13.88 -2.19 7.04
CA ASN A 101 -12.80 -1.20 7.03
C ASN A 101 -11.69 -1.44 8.07
N ALA A 102 -11.51 -2.67 8.56
CA ALA A 102 -10.43 -2.97 9.50
C ALA A 102 -9.05 -2.66 8.90
N VAL A 103 -8.19 -2.02 9.69
CA VAL A 103 -6.81 -1.66 9.33
C VAL A 103 -5.88 -2.28 10.36
N ARG A 104 -4.64 -2.60 9.99
CA ARG A 104 -3.70 -3.18 10.97
C ARG A 104 -3.42 -2.16 12.07
N GLY A 105 -3.85 -2.46 13.29
CA GLY A 105 -3.79 -1.54 14.43
C GLY A 105 -4.86 -1.88 15.47
N ILE A 106 -5.14 -0.94 16.37
CA ILE A 106 -6.27 -1.04 17.31
C ILE A 106 -7.52 -0.59 16.56
N ASP A 107 -8.54 -1.45 16.49
CA ASP A 107 -9.80 -1.13 15.80
C ASP A 107 -10.89 -0.68 16.79
N GLN A 108 -10.89 -1.24 18.01
CA GLN A 108 -11.97 -1.05 18.96
C GLN A 108 -11.48 -1.11 20.41
N ILE A 109 -12.01 -0.20 21.23
CA ILE A 109 -11.84 -0.19 22.69
C ILE A 109 -13.22 -0.25 23.32
N VAL A 110 -13.41 -1.15 24.29
CA VAL A 110 -14.71 -1.35 24.97
C VAL A 110 -14.52 -1.34 26.48
N TYR A 111 -15.27 -0.49 27.18
CA TYR A 111 -15.53 -0.66 28.60
C TYR A 111 -16.73 -1.57 28.77
N HIS A 112 -16.53 -2.71 29.43
CA HIS A 112 -17.53 -3.75 29.55
C HIS A 112 -17.72 -4.17 31.00
N ASP A 113 -18.95 -4.23 31.46
CA ASP A 113 -19.29 -4.64 32.82
C ASP A 113 -20.56 -5.48 32.76
N ASP A 114 -20.45 -6.73 33.17
CA ASP A 114 -21.54 -7.69 33.07
C ASP A 114 -21.31 -8.83 34.07
N SER A 115 -22.42 -9.38 34.52
CA SER A 115 -22.54 -10.53 35.39
C SER A 115 -22.02 -11.84 34.79
N VAL A 116 -21.79 -11.88 33.48
CA VAL A 116 -21.20 -13.01 32.75
C VAL A 116 -20.12 -12.49 31.80
N ALA A 117 -19.01 -13.23 31.66
CA ALA A 117 -17.97 -12.86 30.71
C ALA A 117 -18.50 -12.90 29.27
N PRO A 118 -18.21 -11.88 28.44
CA PRO A 118 -18.74 -11.79 27.09
C PRO A 118 -18.16 -12.90 26.20
N VAL A 119 -19.01 -13.49 25.35
CA VAL A 119 -18.51 -14.22 24.19
C VAL A 119 -18.16 -13.19 23.11
N ILE A 120 -16.91 -13.21 22.65
CA ILE A 120 -16.44 -12.34 21.58
C ILE A 120 -16.64 -13.04 20.25
N VAL A 121 -17.43 -12.44 19.37
CA VAL A 121 -17.77 -12.98 18.06
C VAL A 121 -17.19 -12.09 16.96
N VAL A 122 -16.43 -12.71 16.07
CA VAL A 122 -15.97 -12.10 14.81
C VAL A 122 -16.65 -12.85 13.68
N THR A 123 -17.54 -12.19 12.94
CA THR A 123 -18.27 -12.84 11.84
C THR A 123 -17.30 -13.32 10.76
N GLY A 124 -17.31 -14.63 10.46
CA GLY A 124 -16.42 -15.25 9.47
C GLY A 124 -14.96 -15.37 9.93
N GLY A 125 -14.70 -15.17 11.22
CA GLY A 125 -13.36 -15.03 11.76
C GLY A 125 -13.16 -15.67 13.12
N SER A 126 -12.03 -15.33 13.74
CA SER A 126 -11.67 -15.82 15.07
C SER A 126 -11.18 -14.67 15.94
N ALA A 127 -11.67 -14.65 17.19
CA ALA A 127 -11.15 -13.81 18.24
C ALA A 127 -10.08 -14.58 19.02
N VAL A 128 -8.86 -14.06 19.03
CA VAL A 128 -7.70 -14.67 19.70
C VAL A 128 -7.36 -13.85 20.93
N LYS A 129 -7.44 -14.47 22.11
CA LYS A 129 -7.06 -13.82 23.35
C LYS A 129 -5.54 -13.74 23.49
N PHE A 130 -5.06 -12.59 23.91
CA PHE A 130 -3.67 -12.37 24.30
C PHE A 130 -3.57 -12.06 25.79
N GLY A 131 -2.50 -12.59 26.41
CA GLY A 131 -2.21 -12.37 27.82
C GLY A 131 -2.98 -13.28 28.79
N PRO A 132 -2.53 -13.36 30.05
CA PRO A 132 -3.07 -14.29 31.03
C PRO A 132 -4.32 -13.76 31.76
N ILE A 133 -4.58 -12.45 31.71
CA ILE A 133 -5.63 -11.79 32.49
C ILE A 133 -7.01 -12.17 31.95
N ASN A 134 -7.92 -12.59 32.83
CA ASN A 134 -9.30 -12.94 32.50
C ASN A 134 -10.26 -11.79 32.80
N TYR A 135 -11.47 -11.89 32.25
CA TYR A 135 -12.57 -11.00 32.59
C TYR A 135 -12.90 -11.12 34.08
N ASP A 136 -12.99 -10.00 34.77
CA ASP A 136 -13.34 -9.92 36.19
C ASP A 136 -14.82 -9.53 36.32
N LEU A 137 -15.64 -10.42 36.88
CA LEU A 137 -17.09 -10.21 37.04
C LEU A 137 -17.43 -9.16 38.12
N THR A 138 -16.44 -8.66 38.85
CA THR A 138 -16.63 -7.70 39.94
C THR A 138 -16.23 -6.28 39.56
N LYS A 139 -15.73 -6.09 38.34
CA LYS A 139 -15.18 -4.81 37.88
C LYS A 139 -15.61 -4.51 36.45
N VAL A 140 -15.57 -3.23 36.10
CA VAL A 140 -15.54 -2.83 34.69
C VAL A 140 -14.24 -3.34 34.07
N ASN A 141 -14.33 -4.00 32.92
CA ASN A 141 -13.22 -4.52 32.16
C ASN A 141 -12.98 -3.65 30.92
N LEU A 142 -11.73 -3.25 30.69
CA LEU A 142 -11.31 -2.66 29.43
C LEU A 142 -10.89 -3.78 28.48
N ILE A 143 -11.50 -3.82 27.30
CA ILE A 143 -11.20 -4.80 26.26
C ILE A 143 -10.73 -4.05 25.01
N VAL A 144 -9.52 -4.37 24.55
CA VAL A 144 -8.89 -3.74 23.38
C VAL A 144 -8.77 -4.78 22.27
N PHE A 145 -9.27 -4.45 21.08
CA PHE A 145 -9.25 -5.29 19.89
C PHE A 145 -8.28 -4.73 18.85
N PHE A 146 -7.53 -5.62 18.20
CA PHE A 146 -6.62 -5.28 17.12
C PHE A 146 -6.68 -6.31 15.98
N TRP A 147 -6.79 -5.84 14.74
CA TRP A 147 -6.84 -6.71 13.58
C TRP A 147 -5.46 -7.28 13.24
N MET A 148 -5.40 -8.62 13.15
CA MET A 148 -4.17 -9.35 12.87
C MET A 148 -3.99 -9.72 11.39
N GLY A 149 -4.95 -9.35 10.54
CA GLY A 149 -4.99 -9.74 9.13
C GLY A 149 -6.03 -10.81 8.83
N GLY A 150 -6.55 -10.79 7.59
CA GLY A 150 -7.61 -11.71 7.16
C GLY A 150 -8.85 -11.56 8.02
N THR A 151 -9.31 -12.66 8.62
CA THR A 151 -10.48 -12.70 9.50
C THR A 151 -10.12 -12.87 10.98
N ASN A 152 -8.86 -12.67 11.35
CA ASN A 152 -8.38 -12.85 12.73
C ASN A 152 -8.29 -11.51 13.47
N VAL A 153 -8.87 -11.46 14.67
CA VAL A 153 -8.77 -10.32 15.59
C VAL A 153 -8.11 -10.79 16.88
N GLY A 154 -7.09 -10.07 17.32
CA GLY A 154 -6.52 -10.25 18.65
C GLY A 154 -7.21 -9.35 19.66
N TYR A 155 -7.30 -9.80 20.91
CA TYR A 155 -7.80 -8.95 21.99
C TYR A 155 -7.08 -9.18 23.32
N ILE A 156 -7.04 -8.15 24.15
CA ILE A 156 -6.52 -8.17 25.53
C ILE A 156 -7.63 -7.67 26.46
N ILE A 157 -7.70 -8.24 27.67
CA ILE A 157 -8.62 -7.82 28.73
C ILE A 157 -7.81 -7.29 29.91
N THR A 158 -8.21 -6.12 30.42
CA THR A 158 -7.66 -5.51 31.64
C THR A 158 -8.80 -5.04 32.52
N PRO A 159 -9.07 -5.70 33.67
CA PRO A 159 -9.98 -5.18 34.68
C PRO A 159 -9.52 -3.79 35.13
N ALA A 160 -10.46 -2.85 35.28
CA ALA A 160 -10.16 -1.54 35.84
C ALA A 160 -9.64 -1.70 37.28
N VAL A 161 -8.78 -0.77 37.71
CA VAL A 161 -8.23 -0.80 39.08
C VAL A 161 -9.30 -0.46 40.11
#